data_AF-A0A2E6AKR4-F1
#
_entry.id   AF-A0A2E6AKR4-F1
#
_cell.length_a   1.000
_cell.length_b   1.000
_cell.length_c   1.000
_cell.angle_alpha   90.00
_cell.angle_beta   90.00
_cell.angle_gamma   90.00
#
_symmetry.space_group_name_H-M   'P 1'
#
loop_
_entity.id
_entity.type
_entity.pdbx_description
1 polymer ?
#
loop_
_entity_poly.entity_id
_entity_poly.type
_entity_poly.pdbx_seq_one_letter_code
_entity_poly.pdbx_strand_id
1 'polypeptide(L)' 'MRNAIWIAVVVLVVLHQDNWFWDNDTLVFGFLPIGLAWHVGISVAAAFLWYLATVFAWPKGTDFVPEETDA' A
#
# COMPACT_ATOMS: atom_id res chain seq x y z
N MET A 1 8.58 -1.97 -13.85
CA MET A 1 8.31 -1.84 -12.40
C MET A 1 7.03 -1.07 -12.09
N ARG A 2 6.76 0.06 -12.76
CA ARG A 2 5.51 0.83 -12.57
C ARG A 2 4.22 0.00 -12.70
N ASN A 3 4.10 -0.87 -13.71
CA ASN A 3 2.92 -1.72 -13.89
C ASN A 3 2.74 -2.74 -12.75
N ALA A 4 3.83 -3.23 -12.16
CA ALA A 4 3.77 -4.17 -11.03
C ALA A 4 3.20 -3.51 -9.76
N ILE A 5 3.53 -2.24 -9.52
CA ILE A 5 2.94 -1.46 -8.42
C ILE A 5 1.43 -1.31 -8.63
N TRP A 6 0.99 -0.96 -9.83
CA TRP A 6 -0.44 -0.87 -10.15
C TRP A 6 -1.18 -2.19 -9.97
N ILE A 7 -0.59 -3.31 -10.42
CA ILE A 7 -1.17 -4.64 -10.19
C ILE A 7 -1.28 -4.92 -8.69
N ALA A 8 -0.24 -4.63 -7.91
CA ALA A 8 -0.25 -4.81 -6.46
C ALA A 8 -1.32 -3.96 -5.77
N VAL A 9 -1.55 -2.72 -6.23
CA VAL A 9 -2.64 -1.86 -5.73
C VAL A 9 -4.00 -2.51 -5.99
N VAL A 10 -4.24 -2.97 -7.22
CA VAL A 10 -5.51 -3.64 -7.57
C VAL A 10 -5.73 -4.89 -6.73
N VAL A 11 -4.68 -5.70 -6.53
CA VAL A 11 -4.74 -6.88 -5.65
C VAL A 11 -5.09 -6.48 -4.22
N LEU A 12 -4.44 -5.46 -3.64
CA LEU A 12 -4.78 -4.98 -2.29
C LEU A 12 -6.23 -4.50 -2.18
N VAL A 13 -6.75 -3.79 -3.20
CA VAL A 13 -8.15 -3.32 -3.21
C VAL A 13 -9.13 -4.49 -3.20
N VAL A 14 -8.87 -5.53 -4.00
CA VAL A 14 -9.70 -6.75 -4.00
C VAL A 14 -9.59 -7.45 -2.65
N LEU A 15 -8.38 -7.56 -2.10
CA LEU A 15 -8.14 -8.21 -0.81
C LEU A 15 -8.83 -7.49 0.36
N HIS A 16 -9.00 -6.17 0.24
CA HIS A 16 -9.61 -5.32 1.26
C HIS A 16 -11.12 -5.46 1.36
N GLN A 17 -11.79 -6.07 0.37
CA GLN A 17 -13.25 -6.31 0.47
C GLN A 17 -13.60 -7.31 1.57
N ASP A 18 -12.68 -8.22 1.91
CA ASP A 18 -12.82 -9.16 3.04
C ASP A 18 -14.15 -9.95 3.06
N ASN A 19 -14.60 -10.44 1.90
CA ASN A 19 -15.85 -11.19 1.80
C ASN A 19 -15.80 -12.58 2.47
N TRP A 20 -14.63 -13.03 2.93
CA TRP A 20 -14.43 -14.38 3.46
C TRP A 20 -14.34 -14.43 4.99
N PHE A 21 -13.83 -13.40 5.67
CA PHE A 21 -13.80 -13.38 7.14
C PHE A 21 -15.02 -12.68 7.75
N TRP A 22 -15.97 -12.24 6.93
CA TRP A 22 -17.16 -11.50 7.37
C TRP A 22 -17.96 -12.21 8.47
N ASP A 23 -18.16 -13.53 8.34
CA ASP A 23 -18.91 -14.35 9.33
C ASP A 23 -17.98 -15.17 10.24
N ASN A 24 -16.69 -14.82 10.32
CA ASN A 24 -15.70 -15.60 11.06
C ASN A 24 -15.31 -14.93 12.38
N ASP A 25 -15.77 -15.49 13.49
CA ASP A 25 -15.51 -14.99 14.85
C ASP A 25 -14.21 -15.53 15.47
N THR A 26 -13.34 -16.17 14.68
CA THR A 26 -12.07 -16.70 15.19
C THR A 26 -11.21 -15.57 15.75
N LEU A 27 -10.78 -15.72 17.01
CA LEU A 27 -9.90 -14.76 17.66
C LEU A 27 -8.43 -15.12 17.44
N VAL A 28 -7.68 -14.19 16.87
CA VAL A 28 -6.21 -14.20 16.81
C VAL A 28 -5.67 -13.68 18.14
N PHE A 29 -4.66 -14.35 18.69
CA PHE A 29 -4.06 -14.05 20.01
C PHE A 29 -5.05 -14.03 21.18
N GLY A 30 -6.24 -14.59 21.01
CA GLY A 30 -7.28 -14.66 22.05
C GLY A 30 -8.07 -13.38 22.30
N PHE A 31 -7.86 -12.31 21.51
CA PHE A 31 -8.61 -11.04 21.68
C PHE A 31 -8.95 -10.31 20.37
N LEU A 32 -8.27 -10.60 19.27
CA LEU A 32 -8.42 -9.86 18.02
C LEU A 32 -9.23 -10.67 17.01
N PRO A 33 -10.44 -10.23 16.59
CA PRO A 33 -11.18 -10.88 15.51
C PRO A 33 -10.34 -11.05 14.25
N ILE A 34 -10.43 -12.20 13.59
CA ILE A 34 -9.64 -12.53 12.39
C ILE A 34 -9.87 -11.54 11.25
N GLY A 35 -11.11 -11.06 11.06
CA GLY A 35 -11.40 -10.00 10.10
C GLY A 35 -10.61 -8.71 10.39
N LEU A 36 -10.52 -8.30 11.66
CA LEU A 36 -9.69 -7.15 12.05
C LEU A 36 -8.20 -7.42 11.86
N ALA A 37 -7.70 -8.60 12.24
CA ALA A 37 -6.31 -8.98 12.03
C ALA A 37 -5.92 -8.95 10.55
N TRP A 38 -6.84 -9.39 9.68
CA TRP A 38 -6.69 -9.31 8.23
C TRP A 38 -6.56 -7.87 7.73
N HIS A 39 -7.43 -6.97 8.18
CA HIS A 39 -7.37 -5.55 7.82
C HIS A 39 -6.10 -4.85 8.32
N VAL A 40 -5.59 -5.23 9.50
CA VAL A 40 -4.28 -4.75 9.99
C VAL A 40 -3.17 -5.19 9.03
N GLY A 41 -3.15 -6.45 8.62
CA GLY A 41 -2.19 -6.96 7.64
C GLY A 41 -2.24 -6.20 6.31
N ILE A 42 -3.45 -5.94 5.79
CA ILE A 42 -3.64 -5.14 4.57
C ILE A 42 -3.12 -3.72 4.73
N SER A 43 -3.37 -3.08 5.88
CA SER A 43 -2.90 -1.71 6.15
C SER A 43 -1.37 -1.62 6.15
N VAL A 44 -0.70 -2.60 6.76
CA VAL A 44 0.76 -2.72 6.74
C VAL A 44 1.27 -2.95 5.32
N ALA A 45 0.64 -3.87 4.57
CA ALA A 45 1.00 -4.14 3.19
C ALA A 45 0.81 -2.92 2.27
N ALA A 46 -0.24 -2.13 2.48
CA ALA A 46 -0.48 -0.89 1.74
C ALA A 46 0.58 0.17 2.04
N ALA A 47 0.97 0.34 3.30
CA ALA A 47 2.06 1.25 3.67
C ALA A 47 3.39 0.82 3.02
N PHE A 48 3.68 -0.48 3.04
CA PHE A 48 4.87 -1.02 2.37
C PHE A 48 4.83 -0.83 0.86
N LEU A 49 3.68 -1.07 0.22
CA LEU A 49 3.51 -0.84 -1.22
C LEU A 49 3.74 0.64 -1.58
N TRP A 50 3.24 1.57 -0.76
CA TRP A 50 3.49 2.99 -0.96
C TRP A 50 4.96 3.35 -0.83
N TYR A 51 5.67 2.77 0.16
CA TYR A 51 7.12 2.92 0.26
C TYR A 51 7.84 2.40 -1.00
N LEU A 52 7.47 1.23 -1.52
CA LEU A 52 8.06 0.74 -2.77
C LEU A 52 7.74 1.66 -3.96
N ALA A 53 6.55 2.26 -3.98
CA ALA A 53 6.17 3.20 -5.02
C ALA A 53 7.02 4.48 -4.98
N THR A 54 7.38 5.00 -3.80
CA THR A 54 8.30 6.15 -3.72
C THR A 54 9.70 5.80 -4.20
N VAL A 55 10.17 4.57 -3.97
CA VAL A 55 11.52 4.15 -4.41
C VAL A 55 11.58 3.87 -5.91
N PHE A 56 10.54 3.25 -6.49
CA PHE A 56 10.59 2.71 -7.85
C PHE A 56 9.75 3.45 -8.89
N ALA A 57 8.71 4.18 -8.49
CA ALA A 57 7.83 4.89 -9.40
C ALA A 57 7.96 6.42 -9.31
N TRP A 58 8.61 6.94 -8.27
CA TRP A 58 8.85 8.38 -8.16
C TRP A 58 9.85 8.85 -9.22
N PRO A 59 9.56 9.92 -9.97
CA PRO A 59 10.46 10.45 -10.98
C PRO A 59 11.74 10.99 -10.33
N LYS A 60 12.90 10.63 -10.90
CA LYS A 60 14.19 11.18 -10.50
C LYS A 60 14.57 12.29 -11.49
N GLY A 61 14.92 13.48 -11.00
CA GLY A 61 15.34 14.61 -11.84
C GLY A 61 14.28 15.68 -12.11
N THR A 62 13.25 15.81 -11.28
CA THR A 62 12.28 16.92 -11.34
C THR A 62 12.68 18.11 -10.46
N ASP A 63 13.94 18.16 -10.02
CA ASP A 63 14.45 19.30 -9.28
C ASP A 63 14.47 20.50 -10.23
N PHE A 64 13.56 21.44 -9.99
CA PHE A 64 13.53 22.73 -10.68
C PHE A 64 14.81 23.47 -10.28
N VAL A 65 15.78 23.53 -11.19
CA VAL A 65 16.91 24.44 -11.08
C VAL A 65 16.45 25.77 -11.66
N PRO A 66 16.17 26.81 -10.84
CA PRO A 66 15.91 28.13 -11.39
C PRO A 66 17.14 28.56 -12.21
N GLU A 67 16.90 29.02 -13.43
CA GLU A 67 17.93 29.62 -14.28
C GLU A 67 18.50 30.82 -13.51
N GLU A 68 19.78 30.73 -13.09
CA GLU A 68 20.51 31.89 -12.57
C GLU A 68 20.62 32.88 -13.73
N THR A 69 19.80 33.93 -13.69
CA THR A 69 19.88 35.01 -14.67
C THR A 69 21.06 35.87 -14.26
N ASP A 70 22.22 35.63 -14.88
CA ASP A 70 23.40 36.48 -14.70
C ASP A 70 23.05 37.90 -15.18
N ALA A 71 22.83 38.81 -14.22
CA ALA A 71 22.51 40.23 -14.42
C ALA A 71 23.77 41.11 -14.38
#